data_AF-A0A8D1BVU0-F1
#
_entry.id   AF-A0A8D1BVU0-F1
#
_cell.length_a   1.000
_cell.length_b   1.000
_cell.length_c   1.000
_cell.angle_alpha   90.00
_cell.angle_beta   90.00
_cell.angle_gamma   90.00
#
_symmetry.space_group_name_H-M   'P 1'
#
loop_
_entity.id
_entity.type
_entity.pdbx_description
1 polymer ?
#
loop_
_entity_poly.entity_id
_entity_poly.type
_entity_poly.pdbx_seq_one_letter_code
_entity_poly.pdbx_strand_id
1 'polypeptide(L)' 'GAAANQCAVPAKDRVDCGYPQVTPEQCNNRGCCFDSSIPGVPWCFKPLQETECTF' A
#
# COMPACT_ATOMS: atom_id res chain seq x y z
N GLY A 1 -4.57 -6.20 19.20
CA GLY A 1 -4.12 -4.83 18.88
C GLY A 1 -2.75 -4.90 18.26
N ALA A 2 -2.67 -5.02 16.94
CA ALA A 2 -1.43 -4.96 16.19
C ALA A 2 -1.78 -4.57 14.74
N ALA A 3 -1.87 -3.28 14.48
CA ALA A 3 -1.93 -2.74 13.12
C ALA A 3 -0.83 -1.70 12.98
N ALA A 4 0.41 -2.11 13.28
CA ALA A 4 1.59 -1.32 12.99
C ALA A 4 2.35 -2.09 11.92
N ASN A 5 2.49 -1.51 10.71
CA ASN A 5 3.26 -2.00 9.56
C ASN A 5 2.50 -2.67 8.40
N GLN A 6 1.19 -2.47 8.30
CA GLN A 6 0.43 -2.85 7.09
C GLN A 6 1.01 -2.24 5.80
N CYS A 7 1.66 -1.06 5.87
CA CYS A 7 2.30 -0.41 4.73
C CYS A 7 3.78 -0.74 4.53
N ALA A 8 4.38 -1.61 5.34
CA ALA A 8 5.79 -2.00 5.20
C ALA A 8 5.98 -3.13 4.17
N VAL A 9 5.39 -2.96 2.98
CA VAL A 9 5.49 -3.97 1.91
C VAL A 9 6.76 -3.70 1.10
N PRO A 10 7.67 -4.69 0.99
CA PRO A 10 8.87 -4.55 0.18
C PRO A 10 8.49 -4.38 -1.30
N ALA A 11 9.22 -3.52 -2.01
CA ALA A 11 8.97 -3.15 -3.41
C ALA A 11 8.65 -4.32 -4.36
N LYS A 12 9.29 -5.48 -4.16
CA LYS A 12 9.10 -6.71 -4.93
C LYS A 12 7.76 -7.42 -4.68
N ASP A 13 7.17 -7.23 -3.50
CA ASP A 13 5.91 -7.83 -3.08
C ASP A 13 4.77 -6.79 -3.09
N ARG A 14 5.04 -5.57 -3.58
CA ARG A 14 4.04 -4.51 -3.74
C ARG A 14 3.05 -4.89 -4.83
N VAL A 15 1.84 -5.23 -4.41
CA VAL A 15 0.72 -5.44 -5.32
C VAL A 15 0.11 -4.09 -5.65
N ASP A 16 0.06 -3.74 -6.94
CA ASP A 16 -0.56 -2.50 -7.40
C ASP A 16 -2.01 -2.40 -6.88
N CYS A 17 -2.29 -1.32 -6.14
CA CYS A 17 -3.64 -0.98 -5.67
C CYS A 17 -4.20 0.26 -6.42
N GLY A 18 -3.47 0.73 -7.42
CA GLY A 18 -3.51 2.08 -7.89
C GLY A 18 -3.59 2.16 -9.40
N TYR A 19 -2.88 3.14 -9.92
CA TYR A 19 -2.42 3.24 -11.29
C TYR A 19 -1.02 3.83 -11.23
N PRO A 20 -0.20 3.64 -12.28
CA PRO A 20 1.07 4.34 -12.38
C PRO A 20 0.84 5.84 -12.23
N GLN A 21 1.61 6.49 -11.35
CA GLN A 21 1.52 7.94 -11.03
C GLN A 21 0.28 8.37 -10.21
N VAL A 22 -0.38 7.45 -9.49
CA VAL A 22 -1.41 7.82 -8.50
C VAL A 22 -0.86 8.75 -7.43
N THR A 23 -1.66 9.71 -6.97
CA THR A 23 -1.28 10.62 -5.88
C THR A 23 -1.43 9.94 -4.51
N PRO A 24 -0.70 10.40 -3.48
CA PRO A 24 -0.88 9.89 -2.12
C PRO A 24 -2.35 9.97 -1.68
N GLU A 25 -3.05 11.04 -1.99
CA GLU A 25 -4.46 11.20 -1.64
C GLU A 25 -5.35 10.15 -2.30
N GLN A 26 -5.18 9.89 -3.60
CA GLN A 26 -5.99 8.89 -4.31
C GLN A 26 -5.71 7.46 -3.83
N CYS A 27 -4.45 7.16 -3.49
CA CYS A 27 -4.08 5.86 -2.93
C CYS A 27 -4.67 5.64 -1.53
N ASN A 28 -4.57 6.64 -0.65
CA ASN A 28 -5.14 6.59 0.69
C ASN A 28 -6.67 6.54 0.65
N ASN A 29 -7.31 7.24 -0.28
CA ASN A 29 -8.76 7.20 -0.46
C ASN A 29 -9.27 5.80 -0.85
N ARG A 30 -8.43 5.01 -1.54
CA ARG A 30 -8.70 3.60 -1.83
C ARG A 30 -8.45 2.64 -0.65
N GLY A 31 -7.98 3.15 0.50
CA GLY A 31 -7.58 2.34 1.65
C GLY A 31 -6.29 1.56 1.41
N CYS A 32 -5.37 2.12 0.61
CA CYS A 32 -4.10 1.51 0.28
C CYS A 32 -2.91 2.36 0.72
N CYS A 33 -1.74 1.75 0.69
CA CYS A 33 -0.50 2.34 1.16
C CYS A 33 0.22 3.05 0.03
N PHE A 34 0.69 4.27 0.32
CA PHE A 34 1.46 5.06 -0.62
C PHE A 34 2.93 5.18 -0.17
N ASP A 35 3.87 4.81 -1.05
CA ASP A 35 5.31 5.00 -0.87
C ASP A 35 5.98 5.44 -2.17
N SER A 36 6.35 6.72 -2.22
CA SER A 36 7.13 7.31 -3.31
C SER A 36 8.64 7.26 -3.07
N SER A 37 9.11 6.48 -2.09
CA SER A 37 10.52 6.39 -1.72
C SER A 37 11.34 5.61 -2.75
N ILE A 38 10.70 4.72 -3.52
CA ILE A 38 11.36 3.86 -4.51
C ILE A 38 10.81 4.19 -5.92
N PRO A 39 11.64 4.70 -6.85
CA PRO A 39 11.25 4.86 -8.25
C PRO A 39 11.27 3.51 -8.98
N GLY A 40 10.39 3.35 -9.99
CA GLY A 40 10.32 2.13 -10.80
C GLY A 40 9.43 1.01 -10.23
N VAL A 41 8.72 1.28 -9.13
CA VAL A 41 7.72 0.38 -8.53
C VAL A 41 6.40 1.13 -8.29
N PRO A 42 5.25 0.42 -8.18
CA PRO A 42 4.00 1.08 -7.86
C PRO A 42 4.09 1.78 -6.50
N TRP A 43 3.86 3.09 -6.52
CA TRP A 43 3.82 3.88 -5.29
C TRP A 43 2.58 3.58 -4.46
N CYS A 44 1.48 3.19 -5.10
CA CYS A 44 0.30 2.73 -4.39
C CYS A 44 0.19 1.22 -4.41
N PHE A 45 0.25 0.62 -3.24
CA PHE A 45 0.24 -0.82 -3.10
C PHE A 45 -0.69 -1.27 -1.98
N LYS A 46 -1.16 -2.51 -2.10
CA LYS A 46 -1.98 -3.14 -1.07
C LYS A 46 -1.17 -3.31 0.21
N PRO A 47 -1.73 -3.03 1.39
CA PRO A 47 -1.06 -3.36 2.64
C PRO A 47 -0.79 -4.88 2.76
N LEU A 48 0.23 -5.25 3.54
CA LEU A 48 0.39 -6.60 4.07
C LEU A 48 -0.86 -6.89 4.91
N GLN A 49 -1.85 -7.51 4.29
CA GLN A 49 -3.04 -8.00 4.99
C GLN A 49 -2.58 -9.11 5.93
N GLU A 50 -2.40 -8.81 7.20
CA GLU A 50 -2.57 -9.83 8.23
C GLU A 50 -4.08 -10.01 8.40
N THR A 51 -4.68 -10.73 7.46
CA THR A 51 -5.98 -11.44 7.44
C THR A 51 -7.25 -10.88 8.11
N GLU A 52 -7.30 -9.87 8.97
CA GLU A 52 -8.54 -9.57 9.71
C GLU A 52 -8.81 -8.06 9.89
N CYS A 53 -9.60 -7.50 8.98
CA CYS A 53 -10.81 -6.80 9.43
C CYS A 53 -11.93 -7.84 9.48
N THR A 54 -11.79 -8.82 10.37
CA THR A 54 -12.91 -9.63 10.86
C THR A 54 -13.30 -9.01 12.18
N PHE A 55 -14.37 -8.22 12.18
CA PHE A 55 -15.47 -8.21 13.14
C PHE A 55 -16.58 -7.30 12.59
#